data_AF-A0A8S1WHP0-F1
#
_entry.id   AF-A0A8S1WHP0-F1
#
_cell.length_a   1.000
_cell.length_b   1.000
_cell.length_c   1.000
_cell.angle_alpha   90.00
_cell.angle_beta   90.00
_cell.angle_gamma   90.00
#
_symmetry.space_group_name_H-M   'P 1'
#
loop_
_entity.id
_entity.type
_entity.pdbx_description
1 polymer ?
#
loop_
_entity_poly.entity_id
_entity_poly.type
_entity_poly.pdbx_seq_one_letter_code
_entity_poly.pdbx_strand_id
1 'polypeptide(L)'
;MHRDINPLNIMKAETVKLIDFGLARKIRNQLIFPTSGTPGYMAPEIINFNKDKLYDEKADIFSLGCVLYKLLTGENLFTTKQGKQTIYQSNKEGVFELKKQQQHPECNSNKMDQLFILLPHMLETNPLLRLNAKVCLTILEEIENNNLQIERLIKKILIRKQLAFNTSEEQQLDKKSEEKLQKCKFRQSIDVQSKKSLDEISVFSKNVMLQNQQRVILAQKKQP
;
A
#
# COMPACT_ATOMS: atom_id res chain seq x y z
N MET A 1 12.56 7.51 -0.16
CA MET A 1 12.35 7.06 -1.54
C MET A 1 13.13 7.97 -2.45
N HIS A 2 13.83 7.41 -3.44
CA HIS A 2 14.58 8.12 -4.46
C HIS A 2 13.66 8.64 -5.57
N ARG A 3 12.74 7.78 -6.04
CA ARG A 3 11.71 8.05 -7.08
C ARG A 3 12.23 8.22 -8.51
N ASP A 4 13.53 8.07 -8.72
CA ASP A 4 14.13 8.12 -10.06
C ASP A 4 15.40 7.26 -10.16
N ILE A 5 15.29 6.01 -9.69
CA ILE A 5 16.38 5.04 -9.87
C ILE A 5 16.38 4.59 -11.32
N ASN A 6 17.48 4.86 -12.01
CA ASN A 6 17.73 4.44 -13.38
C ASN A 6 19.27 4.37 -13.59
N PRO A 7 19.76 3.82 -14.72
CA PRO A 7 21.20 3.68 -14.96
C PRO A 7 21.97 5.00 -15.01
N LEU A 8 21.36 6.11 -15.43
CA LEU A 8 22.00 7.43 -15.48
C LEU A 8 22.25 7.97 -14.07
N ASN A 9 21.44 7.54 -13.10
CA ASN A 9 21.54 7.95 -11.70
C ASN A 9 22.36 6.98 -10.83
N ILE A 10 23.03 5.99 -11.45
CA ILE A 10 23.94 5.05 -10.76
C ILE A 10 25.35 5.24 -11.34
N MET A 11 26.26 5.78 -10.53
CA MET A 11 27.65 6.00 -10.91
C MET A 11 28.57 4.92 -10.34
N LYS A 12 29.45 4.39 -11.18
CA LYS A 12 30.56 3.53 -10.75
C LYS A 12 31.83 4.38 -10.59
N ALA A 13 32.27 4.54 -9.35
CA ALA A 13 33.60 5.05 -9.01
C ALA A 13 34.37 3.93 -8.28
N GLU A 14 35.16 4.25 -7.25
CA GLU A 14 35.72 3.25 -6.32
C GLU A 14 34.60 2.34 -5.77
N THR A 15 33.52 2.96 -5.30
CA THR A 15 32.27 2.31 -4.92
C THR A 15 31.13 2.70 -5.86
N VAL A 16 30.06 1.90 -5.87
CA VAL A 16 28.82 2.25 -6.58
C VAL A 16 28.09 3.32 -5.76
N LYS A 17 27.69 4.41 -6.41
CA LYS A 17 26.97 5.52 -5.78
C LYS A 17 25.68 5.81 -6.52
N LEU A 18 24.61 5.98 -5.75
CA LEU A 18 23.36 6.53 -6.26
C LEU A 18 23.45 8.06 -6.21
N ILE A 19 23.03 8.72 -7.27
CA ILE A 19 23.07 10.17 -7.44
C ILE A 19 21.69 10.72 -7.81
N ASP A 20 21.58 12.05 -7.82
CA ASP A 20 20.36 12.81 -8.16
C ASP A 20 19.14 12.54 -7.27
N PHE A 21 19.16 13.14 -6.09
CA PHE A 21 18.07 13.09 -5.12
C PHE A 21 17.01 14.19 -5.32
N GLY A 22 16.96 14.88 -6.47
CA GLY A 22 16.03 16.00 -6.69
C GLY A 22 14.55 15.61 -6.56
N LEU A 23 14.22 14.37 -6.94
CA LEU A 23 12.87 13.80 -6.83
C LEU A 23 12.63 13.07 -5.50
N ALA A 24 13.65 12.91 -4.65
CA ALA A 24 13.57 12.11 -3.43
C ALA A 24 12.61 12.70 -2.40
N ARG A 25 11.88 11.82 -1.68
CA ARG A 25 10.90 12.22 -0.65
C ARG A 25 10.94 11.28 0.56
N LYS A 26 10.64 11.84 1.73
CA LYS A 26 10.37 11.08 2.97
C LYS A 26 8.97 10.46 2.87
N ILE A 27 8.85 9.20 3.25
CA ILE A 27 7.60 8.40 3.18
C ILE A 27 6.50 8.95 4.13
N ARG A 28 6.85 9.85 5.05
CA ARG A 28 5.94 10.41 6.07
C ARG A 28 4.95 11.45 5.53
N ASN A 29 5.11 11.94 4.29
CA ASN A 29 4.24 12.98 3.75
C ASN A 29 3.13 12.34 2.90
N GLN A 30 1.89 12.44 3.38
CA GLN A 30 0.67 11.85 2.79
C GLN A 30 0.31 12.37 1.38
N LEU A 31 1.05 13.36 0.87
CA LEU A 31 0.86 13.92 -0.46
C LEU A 31 2.16 13.74 -1.25
N ILE A 32 2.26 12.61 -1.94
CA ILE A 32 3.28 12.43 -2.96
C ILE A 32 2.80 13.24 -4.18
N PHE A 33 3.52 14.32 -4.48
CA PHE A 33 3.40 15.20 -5.66
C PHE A 33 3.32 14.42 -7.00
N PRO A 34 2.91 15.06 -8.12
CA PRO A 34 2.59 14.40 -9.40
C PRO A 34 3.62 13.38 -9.90
N THR A 35 3.11 12.47 -10.73
CA THR A 35 3.85 11.45 -11.49
C THR A 35 5.17 12.03 -12.02
N SER A 36 6.29 11.62 -11.42
CA SER A 36 7.64 12.10 -11.74
C SER A 36 8.61 10.93 -11.69
N GLY A 37 9.59 10.93 -12.60
CA GLY A 37 10.59 9.88 -12.75
C GLY A 37 10.79 9.55 -14.23
N THR A 38 11.73 8.65 -14.51
CA THR A 38 12.08 8.26 -15.88
C THR A 38 11.17 7.13 -16.40
N PRO A 39 10.37 7.34 -17.48
CA PRO A 39 9.56 6.28 -18.07
C PRO A 39 10.40 5.05 -18.46
N GLY A 40 9.88 3.85 -18.20
CA GLY A 40 10.60 2.59 -18.36
C GLY A 40 11.32 2.11 -17.09
N TYR A 41 11.37 2.94 -16.04
CA TYR A 41 11.89 2.56 -14.73
C TYR A 41 10.90 2.84 -13.58
N MET A 42 9.84 3.61 -13.84
CA MET A 42 8.85 3.95 -12.81
C MET A 42 8.00 2.74 -12.45
N ALA A 43 7.66 2.57 -11.17
CA ALA A 43 6.70 1.55 -10.76
C ALA A 43 5.28 1.88 -11.30
N PRO A 44 4.50 0.90 -11.77
CA PRO A 44 3.17 1.15 -12.35
C PRO A 44 2.24 1.92 -11.41
N GLU A 45 2.34 1.68 -10.11
CA GLU A 45 1.52 2.34 -9.11
C GLU A 45 1.85 3.84 -8.94
N ILE A 46 3.10 4.24 -9.23
CA ILE A 46 3.52 5.66 -9.25
C ILE A 46 2.97 6.34 -10.51
N ILE A 47 2.95 5.63 -11.65
CA ILE A 47 2.39 6.15 -12.90
C ILE A 47 0.87 6.32 -12.79
N ASN A 48 0.19 5.33 -12.22
CA ASN A 48 -1.25 5.32 -11.96
C ASN A 48 -1.61 6.01 -10.63
N PHE A 49 -0.93 7.12 -10.33
CA PHE A 49 -1.06 7.83 -9.06
C PHE A 49 -2.52 8.01 -8.63
N ASN A 50 -2.83 7.61 -7.39
CA ASN A 50 -4.10 7.81 -6.72
C ASN A 50 -3.83 8.49 -5.37
N LYS A 51 -4.39 9.68 -5.19
CA LYS A 51 -4.27 10.52 -3.98
C LYS A 51 -4.69 9.82 -2.69
N ASP A 52 -5.55 8.81 -2.78
CA ASP A 52 -6.08 8.06 -1.65
C ASP A 52 -5.22 6.82 -1.30
N LYS A 53 -4.16 6.54 -2.08
CA LYS A 53 -3.23 5.45 -1.85
C LYS A 53 -1.87 5.98 -1.41
N LEU A 54 -1.33 5.38 -0.35
CA LEU A 54 0.04 5.64 0.09
C LEU A 54 0.99 4.73 -0.69
N TYR A 55 2.07 5.33 -1.19
CA TYR A 55 3.18 4.63 -1.84
C TYR A 55 4.36 4.54 -0.88
N ASP A 56 5.06 3.41 -0.92
CA ASP A 56 6.18 3.11 -0.04
C ASP A 56 7.48 2.90 -0.82
N GLU A 57 8.56 2.56 -0.11
CA GLU A 57 9.88 2.34 -0.69
C GLU A 57 9.95 1.26 -1.77
N LYS A 58 8.94 0.39 -1.91
CA LYS A 58 8.95 -0.69 -2.90
C LYS A 58 8.82 -0.17 -4.32
N ALA A 59 8.40 1.08 -4.52
CA ALA A 59 8.46 1.73 -5.82
C ALA A 59 9.91 1.79 -6.35
N ASP A 60 10.87 2.11 -5.49
CA ASP A 60 12.30 2.12 -5.84
C ASP A 60 12.84 0.71 -6.14
N ILE A 61 12.22 -0.34 -5.57
CA ILE A 61 12.58 -1.74 -5.85
C ILE A 61 12.17 -2.18 -7.26
N PHE A 62 11.01 -1.71 -7.73
CA PHE A 62 10.62 -1.95 -9.12
C PHE A 62 11.62 -1.30 -10.09
N SER A 63 11.99 -0.05 -9.81
CA SER A 63 13.00 0.67 -10.59
C SER A 63 14.34 -0.05 -10.59
N LEU A 64 14.79 -0.54 -9.43
CA LEU A 64 16.00 -1.35 -9.34
C LEU A 64 15.89 -2.68 -10.10
N GLY A 65 14.70 -3.31 -10.13
CA GLY A 65 14.43 -4.50 -10.93
C GLY A 65 14.58 -4.24 -12.44
N CYS A 66 14.12 -3.07 -12.91
CA CYS A 66 14.32 -2.64 -14.29
C CYS A 66 15.81 -2.45 -14.62
N VAL A 67 16.57 -1.84 -13.70
CA VAL A 67 18.04 -1.72 -13.83
C VAL A 67 18.70 -3.09 -13.84
N LEU A 68 18.35 -3.98 -12.92
CA LEU A 68 18.91 -5.34 -12.86
C LEU A 68 18.64 -6.10 -14.17
N TYR A 69 17.41 -6.02 -14.71
CA TYR A 69 17.10 -6.62 -16.01
C TYR A 69 18.01 -6.08 -17.11
N LYS A 70 18.24 -4.77 -17.15
CA LYS A 70 19.15 -4.15 -18.12
C LYS A 70 20.60 -4.60 -17.93
N LEU A 71 21.06 -4.76 -16.70
CA LEU A 71 22.41 -5.27 -16.42
C LEU A 71 22.57 -6.72 -16.87
N LEU A 72 21.51 -7.54 -16.73
CA LEU A 72 21.53 -8.95 -17.09
C LEU A 72 21.39 -9.20 -18.60
N THR A 73 20.73 -8.29 -19.33
CA THR A 73 20.36 -8.49 -20.74
C THR A 73 20.93 -7.45 -21.70
N GLY A 74 21.49 -6.35 -21.22
CA GLY A 74 21.84 -5.16 -22.02
C GLY A 74 20.63 -4.32 -22.46
N GLU A 75 19.43 -4.90 -22.47
CA GLU A 75 18.21 -4.31 -23.02
C GLU A 75 17.36 -3.60 -21.96
N ASN A 76 16.60 -2.59 -22.38
CA ASN A 76 15.59 -2.01 -21.50
C ASN A 76 14.42 -2.98 -21.33
N LEU A 77 13.82 -3.04 -20.14
CA LEU A 77 12.65 -3.89 -19.88
C LEU A 77 11.46 -3.48 -20.75
N PHE A 78 11.21 -2.18 -20.82
CA PHE A 78 10.18 -1.59 -21.68
C PHE A 78 10.83 -1.04 -22.94
N THR A 79 10.42 -1.55 -24.10
CA THR A 79 10.90 -1.12 -25.42
C THR A 79 9.72 -0.76 -26.32
N THR A 80 9.92 0.17 -27.23
CA THR A 80 8.93 0.50 -28.27
C THR A 80 9.01 -0.53 -29.39
N LYS A 81 8.52 -1.76 -29.21
CA LYS A 81 8.41 -2.71 -30.33
C LYS A 81 7.08 -2.54 -31.06
N GLN A 82 7.19 -2.14 -32.33
CA GLN A 82 6.21 -2.21 -33.43
C GLN A 82 4.73 -1.93 -33.08
N GLY A 83 4.40 -0.64 -32.99
CA GLY A 83 3.23 -0.14 -33.73
C GLY A 83 2.09 0.53 -32.96
N LYS A 84 1.92 0.35 -31.65
CA LYS A 84 0.78 1.00 -30.94
C LYS A 84 1.01 1.49 -29.50
N GLN A 85 1.95 0.93 -28.74
CA GLN A 85 2.18 1.32 -27.34
C GLN A 85 3.53 2.01 -27.12
N THR A 86 3.50 3.10 -26.36
CA THR A 86 4.71 3.83 -25.91
C THR A 86 5.31 3.13 -24.68
N ILE A 87 6.59 3.38 -24.39
CA ILE A 87 7.26 2.92 -23.16
C ILE A 87 6.42 3.30 -21.93
N TYR A 88 5.89 4.53 -21.91
CA TYR A 88 5.03 5.00 -20.83
C TYR A 88 3.77 4.15 -20.68
N GLN A 89 3.12 3.77 -21.79
CA GLN A 89 1.89 2.98 -21.74
C GLN A 89 2.14 1.55 -21.24
N SER A 90 3.14 0.85 -21.79
CA SER A 90 3.48 -0.51 -21.33
C SER A 90 3.95 -0.50 -19.87
N ASN A 91 4.70 0.52 -19.46
CA ASN A 91 5.12 0.70 -18.07
C ASN A 91 3.93 0.98 -17.15
N LYS A 92 2.97 1.80 -17.58
CA LYS A 92 1.73 2.09 -16.85
C LYS A 92 0.87 0.84 -16.66
N GLU A 93 0.77 0.00 -17.68
CA GLU A 93 0.03 -1.26 -17.64
C GLU A 93 0.78 -2.35 -16.87
N GLY A 94 2.09 -2.17 -16.64
CA GLY A 94 2.95 -3.19 -16.04
C GLY A 94 3.10 -4.43 -16.92
N VAL A 95 2.94 -4.27 -18.24
CA VAL A 95 3.03 -5.35 -19.23
C VAL A 95 4.43 -5.35 -19.81
N PHE A 96 5.19 -6.41 -19.53
CA PHE A 96 6.54 -6.64 -20.03
C PHE A 96 6.81 -8.14 -20.14
N GLU A 97 7.84 -8.49 -20.89
CA GLU A 97 8.28 -9.87 -21.07
C GLU A 97 9.75 -9.99 -20.67
N LEU A 98 10.05 -10.92 -19.76
CA LEU A 98 11.42 -11.18 -19.33
C LEU A 98 12.09 -12.12 -20.34
N LYS A 99 12.89 -11.54 -21.24
CA LYS A 99 13.65 -12.31 -22.23
C LYS A 99 15.02 -12.62 -21.68
N LYS A 100 15.26 -13.87 -21.33
CA LYS A 100 16.62 -14.36 -21.14
C LYS A 100 17.27 -14.41 -22.52
N GLN A 101 18.19 -13.49 -22.82
CA GLN A 101 18.97 -13.56 -24.06
C GLN A 101 19.88 -14.77 -24.01
N GLN A 102 20.17 -15.37 -25.18
CA GLN A 102 21.24 -16.38 -25.29
C GLN A 102 22.52 -15.71 -24.80
N GLN A 103 23.04 -16.22 -23.68
CA GLN A 103 24.07 -15.57 -22.90
C GLN A 103 25.30 -15.27 -23.77
N HIS A 104 25.99 -14.17 -23.48
CA HIS A 104 27.40 -14.07 -23.84
C HIS A 104 28.11 -15.31 -23.23
N PRO A 105 28.99 -16.02 -23.94
CA PRO A 105 29.59 -17.27 -23.46
C PRO A 105 30.26 -17.16 -22.07
N GLU A 106 30.65 -15.95 -21.68
CA GLU A 106 31.28 -15.63 -20.39
C GLU A 106 30.27 -15.35 -19.24
N CYS A 107 28.99 -15.16 -19.54
CA CYS A 107 27.93 -14.80 -18.59
C CYS A 107 27.06 -15.99 -18.15
N ASN A 108 27.37 -17.23 -18.55
CA ASN A 108 26.61 -18.42 -18.15
C ASN A 108 27.01 -18.91 -16.74
N SER A 109 26.77 -18.08 -15.72
CA SER A 109 27.01 -18.44 -14.32
C SER A 109 25.70 -18.73 -13.58
N ASN A 110 25.74 -19.69 -12.65
CA ASN A 110 24.63 -19.99 -11.73
C ASN A 110 24.10 -18.73 -11.02
N LYS A 111 24.96 -17.76 -10.72
CA LYS A 111 24.56 -16.48 -10.10
C LYS A 111 23.62 -15.67 -10.98
N MET A 112 23.89 -15.59 -12.30
CA MET A 112 23.00 -14.89 -13.24
C MET A 112 21.62 -15.54 -13.26
N ASP A 113 21.56 -16.87 -13.26
CA ASP A 113 20.30 -17.61 -13.23
C ASP A 113 19.51 -17.34 -11.96
N GLN A 114 20.19 -17.28 -10.81
CA GLN A 114 19.56 -16.92 -9.54
C GLN A 114 19.07 -15.46 -9.50
N LEU A 115 19.79 -14.52 -10.12
CA LEU A 115 19.32 -13.14 -10.27
C LEU A 115 18.06 -13.06 -11.15
N PHE A 116 17.96 -13.90 -12.19
CA PHE A 116 16.74 -14.03 -12.99
C PHE A 116 15.56 -14.60 -12.19
N ILE A 117 15.80 -15.46 -11.19
CA ILE A 117 14.76 -15.94 -10.28
C ILE A 117 14.27 -14.80 -9.36
N LEU A 118 15.15 -13.89 -8.94
CA LEU A 118 14.78 -12.73 -8.12
C LEU A 118 13.97 -11.69 -8.89
N LEU A 119 14.29 -11.46 -10.17
CA LEU A 119 13.72 -10.39 -11.01
C LEU A 119 12.18 -10.28 -10.95
N PRO A 120 11.38 -11.34 -11.17
CA PRO A 120 9.91 -11.26 -11.12
C PRO A 120 9.39 -10.70 -9.79
N HIS A 121 10.09 -10.98 -8.69
CA HIS A 121 9.68 -10.56 -7.34
C HIS A 121 10.00 -9.10 -7.04
N MET A 122 11.00 -8.54 -7.72
CA MET A 122 11.30 -7.10 -7.72
C MET A 122 10.36 -6.34 -8.66
N LEU A 123 9.98 -6.96 -9.78
CA LEU A 123 9.13 -6.39 -10.83
C LEU A 123 7.62 -6.67 -10.64
N GLU A 124 7.23 -7.24 -9.51
CA GLU A 124 5.83 -7.49 -9.16
C GLU A 124 5.02 -6.18 -9.23
N THR A 125 3.95 -6.15 -10.03
CA THR A 125 3.19 -4.92 -10.31
C THR A 125 2.33 -4.52 -9.11
N ASN A 126 1.92 -5.47 -8.28
CA ASN A 126 1.25 -5.17 -7.01
C ASN A 126 2.28 -4.88 -5.91
N PRO A 127 2.42 -3.62 -5.43
CA PRO A 127 3.43 -3.27 -4.42
C PRO A 127 3.26 -4.03 -3.10
N LEU A 128 2.05 -4.50 -2.77
CA LEU A 128 1.83 -5.31 -1.56
C LEU A 128 2.51 -6.68 -1.66
N LEU A 129 2.60 -7.25 -2.85
CA LEU A 129 3.24 -8.54 -3.10
C LEU A 129 4.75 -8.37 -3.34
N ARG A 130 5.17 -7.25 -3.92
CA ARG A 130 6.58 -6.92 -4.20
C ARG A 130 7.48 -7.03 -2.97
N LEU A 131 8.70 -7.53 -3.18
CA LEU A 131 9.72 -7.57 -2.14
C LEU A 131 10.18 -6.16 -1.76
N ASN A 132 10.62 -6.00 -0.50
CA ASN A 132 11.23 -4.76 -0.04
C ASN A 132 12.76 -4.85 -0.12
N ALA A 133 13.43 -3.71 0.04
CA ALA A 133 14.89 -3.59 -0.04
C ALA A 133 15.64 -4.58 0.87
N LYS A 134 15.16 -4.73 2.12
CA LYS A 134 15.81 -5.61 3.11
C LYS A 134 15.78 -7.07 2.68
N VAL A 135 14.64 -7.55 2.18
CA VAL A 135 14.51 -8.93 1.70
C VAL A 135 15.33 -9.15 0.43
N CYS A 136 15.30 -8.20 -0.51
CA CYS A 136 16.14 -8.29 -1.72
C CYS A 136 17.63 -8.37 -1.37
N LEU A 137 18.11 -7.56 -0.41
CA LEU A 137 19.50 -7.58 0.03
C LEU A 137 19.89 -8.95 0.61
N THR A 138 19.08 -9.52 1.51
CA THR A 138 19.33 -10.86 2.05
C THR A 138 19.39 -11.91 0.94
N ILE A 139 18.52 -11.84 -0.06
CA ILE A 139 18.58 -12.79 -1.19
C ILE A 139 19.85 -12.60 -2.02
N LEU A 140 20.28 -11.35 -2.25
CA LEU A 140 21.52 -11.07 -2.98
C LEU A 140 22.75 -11.60 -2.23
N GLU A 141 22.80 -11.47 -0.91
CA GLU A 141 23.86 -12.06 -0.06
C GLU A 141 23.89 -13.59 -0.19
N GLU A 142 22.73 -14.25 -0.19
CA GLU A 142 22.63 -15.71 -0.39
C GLU A 142 23.08 -16.15 -1.79
N ILE A 143 22.78 -15.35 -2.83
CA ILE A 143 23.27 -15.56 -4.20
C ILE A 143 24.79 -15.43 -4.26
N GLU A 144 25.34 -14.42 -3.57
CA GLU A 144 26.79 -14.20 -3.50
C GLU A 144 27.51 -15.39 -2.86
N ASN A 145 26.90 -15.96 -1.82
CA ASN A 145 27.33 -17.16 -1.10
C ASN A 145 27.04 -18.49 -1.85
N ASN A 146 26.60 -18.44 -3.11
CA ASN A 146 26.30 -19.59 -3.96
C ASN A 146 25.27 -20.57 -3.36
N ASN A 147 24.29 -20.08 -2.59
CA ASN A 147 23.23 -20.92 -2.07
C ASN A 147 22.36 -21.44 -3.23
N LEU A 148 22.25 -22.76 -3.41
CA LEU A 148 21.46 -23.35 -4.51
C LEU A 148 19.94 -23.38 -4.24
N GLN A 149 19.50 -22.97 -3.04
CA GLN A 149 18.10 -23.05 -2.61
C GLN A 149 17.36 -21.70 -2.64
N ILE A 150 17.83 -20.71 -3.41
CA ILE A 150 17.23 -19.37 -3.50
C ILE A 150 15.74 -19.41 -3.80
N GLU A 151 15.32 -20.25 -4.76
CA GLU A 151 13.91 -20.36 -5.12
C GLU A 151 13.05 -20.85 -3.95
N ARG A 152 13.55 -21.81 -3.17
CA ARG A 152 12.89 -22.33 -1.96
C ARG A 152 12.82 -21.26 -0.87
N LEU A 153 13.90 -20.49 -0.70
CA LEU A 153 13.95 -19.39 0.26
C LEU A 153 12.90 -18.32 -0.06
N ILE A 154 12.84 -17.87 -1.32
CA ILE A 154 11.87 -16.87 -1.79
C ILE A 154 10.44 -17.37 -1.57
N LYS A 155 10.13 -18.61 -1.99
CA LYS A 155 8.81 -19.22 -1.76
C LYS A 155 8.43 -19.22 -0.28
N LYS A 156 9.36 -19.59 0.60
CA LYS A 156 9.15 -19.61 2.06
C LYS A 156 8.86 -18.20 2.61
N ILE A 157 9.55 -17.18 2.11
CA ILE A 157 9.33 -15.78 2.51
C ILE A 157 7.95 -15.29 2.05
N LEU A 158 7.59 -15.55 0.80
CA LEU A 158 6.31 -15.12 0.24
C LEU A 158 5.13 -15.79 0.94
N ILE A 159 5.20 -17.09 1.21
CA ILE A 159 4.16 -17.83 1.95
C ILE A 159 3.96 -17.20 3.33
N ARG A 160 5.04 -16.92 4.08
CA ARG A 160 4.94 -16.28 5.39
C ARG A 160 4.33 -14.89 5.33
N LYS A 161 4.68 -14.12 4.29
CA LYS A 161 4.12 -12.78 4.06
C LYS A 161 2.63 -12.85 3.77
N GLN A 162 2.19 -13.80 2.94
CA GLN A 162 0.77 -14.01 2.63
C GLN A 162 -0.02 -14.47 3.85
N LEU A 163 0.52 -15.39 4.64
CA LEU A 163 -0.09 -15.82 5.91
C LEU A 163 -0.25 -14.64 6.88
N ALA A 164 0.80 -13.84 7.07
CA ALA A 164 0.76 -12.65 7.94
C ALA A 164 -0.24 -11.60 7.44
N PHE A 165 -0.37 -11.44 6.12
CA PHE A 165 -1.36 -10.54 5.52
C PHE A 165 -2.79 -11.01 5.80
N ASN A 166 -3.11 -12.28 5.54
CA ASN A 166 -4.43 -12.84 5.79
C ASN A 166 -4.84 -12.73 7.26
N THR A 167 -3.94 -13.04 8.19
CA THR A 167 -4.19 -12.87 9.64
C THR A 167 -4.44 -11.41 10.03
N SER A 168 -3.75 -10.46 9.36
CA SER A 168 -3.95 -9.03 9.62
C SER A 168 -5.29 -8.52 9.09
N GLU A 169 -5.77 -9.04 7.95
CA GLU A 169 -7.10 -8.72 7.42
C GLU A 169 -8.20 -9.30 8.31
N GLU A 170 -8.09 -10.55 8.74
CA GLU A 170 -9.02 -11.18 9.69
C GLU A 170 -9.13 -10.36 10.99
N GLN A 171 -8.00 -9.97 11.59
CA GLN A 171 -7.98 -9.13 12.79
C GLN A 171 -8.55 -7.72 12.58
N GLN A 172 -8.42 -7.14 11.39
CA GLN A 172 -9.02 -5.84 11.07
C GLN A 172 -10.53 -5.94 10.82
N LEU A 173 -11.00 -7.03 10.22
CA LEU A 173 -12.42 -7.35 10.06
C LEU A 173 -13.09 -7.57 11.42
N ASP A 174 -12.44 -8.33 12.31
CA ASP A 174 -12.91 -8.57 13.67
C ASP A 174 -13.01 -7.26 14.46
N LYS A 175 -11.96 -6.43 14.45
CA LYS A 175 -11.99 -5.11 15.11
C LYS A 175 -13.06 -4.17 14.55
N LYS A 176 -13.27 -4.14 13.23
CA LYS A 176 -14.36 -3.34 12.63
C LYS A 176 -15.74 -3.87 13.04
N SER A 177 -15.90 -5.18 13.18
CA SER A 177 -17.15 -5.80 13.63
C SER A 177 -17.43 -5.48 15.10
N GLU A 178 -16.41 -5.50 15.96
CA GLU A 178 -16.49 -5.14 17.37
C GLU A 178 -16.80 -3.65 17.57
N GLU A 179 -16.14 -2.76 16.81
CA GLU A 179 -16.45 -1.33 16.83
C GLU A 179 -17.87 -1.03 16.36
N LYS A 180 -18.37 -1.76 15.35
CA LYS A 180 -19.75 -1.64 14.87
C LYS A 180 -20.75 -2.14 15.92
N LEU A 181 -20.44 -3.23 16.61
CA LEU A 181 -21.25 -3.76 17.71
C LEU A 181 -21.26 -2.80 18.92
N GLN A 182 -20.12 -2.22 19.29
CA GLN A 182 -20.03 -1.20 20.35
C GLN A 182 -20.79 0.07 19.98
N LYS A 183 -20.69 0.55 18.73
CA LYS A 183 -21.49 1.70 18.25
C LYS A 183 -23.00 1.39 18.24
N CYS A 184 -23.41 0.17 17.89
CA CYS A 184 -24.81 -0.26 18.00
C CYS A 184 -25.29 -0.28 19.46
N LYS A 185 -24.50 -0.85 20.37
CA LYS A 185 -24.80 -0.87 21.81
C LYS A 185 -24.87 0.55 22.39
N PHE A 186 -23.96 1.44 22.00
CA PHE A 186 -23.96 2.84 22.43
C PHE A 186 -25.19 3.61 21.93
N ARG A 187 -25.60 3.43 20.66
CA ARG A 187 -26.84 4.01 20.12
C ARG A 187 -28.09 3.51 20.86
N GLN A 188 -28.17 2.21 21.13
CA GLN A 188 -29.27 1.65 21.95
C GLN A 188 -29.31 2.23 23.37
N SER A 189 -28.14 2.54 23.94
CA SER A 189 -28.04 3.15 25.28
C SER A 189 -28.59 4.58 25.31
N ILE A 190 -28.30 5.38 24.27
CA ILE A 190 -28.79 6.76 24.13
C ILE A 190 -30.30 6.79 23.92
N ASP A 191 -30.85 5.90 23.08
CA ASP A 191 -32.30 5.82 22.82
C ASP A 191 -33.12 5.44 24.07
N VAL A 192 -32.54 4.66 24.98
CA VAL A 192 -33.18 4.30 26.26
C VAL A 192 -33.16 5.49 27.23
N GLN A 193 -32.07 6.26 27.29
CA GLN A 193 -31.99 7.44 28.16
C GLN A 193 -32.88 8.60 27.68
N SER A 194 -32.96 8.82 26.36
CA SER A 194 -33.81 9.86 25.79
C SER A 194 -35.30 9.58 26.01
N LYS A 195 -35.75 8.31 25.86
CA LYS A 195 -37.12 7.91 26.20
C LYS A 195 -37.48 8.15 27.66
N LYS A 196 -36.59 7.80 28.61
CA LYS A 196 -36.82 8.07 30.04
C LYS A 196 -37.01 9.56 30.33
N SER A 197 -36.19 10.42 29.72
CA SER A 197 -36.31 11.88 29.91
C SER A 197 -37.61 12.46 29.34
N LEU A 198 -38.10 11.93 28.21
CA LEU A 198 -39.37 12.36 27.61
C LEU A 198 -40.58 11.91 28.43
N ASP A 199 -40.53 10.72 29.02
CA ASP A 199 -41.58 10.23 29.91
C ASP A 199 -41.63 11.07 31.20
N GLU A 200 -40.47 11.45 31.76
CA GLU A 200 -40.39 12.34 32.93
C GLU A 200 -40.94 13.76 32.65
N ILE A 201 -40.62 14.33 31.48
CA ILE A 201 -41.16 15.64 31.04
C ILE A 201 -42.67 15.56 30.83
N SER A 202 -43.18 14.48 30.26
CA SER A 202 -44.61 14.24 30.05
C SER A 202 -45.38 14.17 31.38
N VAL A 203 -44.83 13.47 32.37
CA VAL A 203 -45.40 13.37 33.73
C VAL A 203 -45.40 14.74 34.42
N PHE A 204 -44.29 15.48 34.32
CA PHE A 204 -44.19 16.83 34.89
C PHE A 204 -45.24 17.78 34.29
N SER A 205 -45.40 17.76 32.96
CA SER A 205 -46.34 18.64 32.26
C SER A 205 -47.81 18.33 32.62
N LYS A 206 -48.16 17.05 32.83
CA LYS A 206 -49.50 16.65 33.31
C LYS A 206 -49.76 17.13 34.73
N ASN A 207 -48.77 17.05 35.61
CA ASN A 207 -48.90 17.51 37.00
C ASN A 207 -49.08 19.03 37.09
N VAL A 208 -48.37 19.80 36.27
CA VAL A 208 -48.53 21.27 36.19
C VAL A 208 -49.92 21.65 35.68
N MET A 209 -50.44 20.95 34.68
CA MET A 209 -51.81 21.15 34.18
C MET A 209 -52.87 20.88 35.27
N LEU A 210 -52.73 19.78 36.03
CA LEU A 210 -53.61 19.45 37.15
C LEU A 210 -53.58 20.49 38.27
N GLN A 211 -52.40 20.99 38.63
CA GLN A 211 -52.27 22.06 39.64
C GLN A 211 -52.92 23.37 39.17
N ASN A 212 -52.78 23.71 37.88
CA ASN A 212 -53.43 24.90 37.32
C ASN A 212 -54.96 24.76 37.28
N GLN A 213 -55.49 23.58 36.93
CA GLN A 213 -56.93 23.32 37.00
C GLN A 213 -57.48 23.43 38.43
N GLN A 214 -56.76 22.89 39.42
CA GLN A 214 -57.15 23.02 40.83
C GLN A 214 -57.15 24.48 41.31
N ARG A 215 -56.18 25.29 40.87
CA ARG A 215 -56.12 26.74 41.19
C ARG A 215 -57.28 27.52 40.56
N VAL A 216 -57.67 27.19 39.32
CA VAL A 216 -58.82 27.82 38.66
C VAL A 216 -60.14 27.46 39.37
N ILE A 217 -60.31 26.20 39.78
CA ILE A 217 -61.49 25.75 40.54
C ILE A 217 -61.57 26.43 41.92
N LEU A 218 -60.44 26.63 42.60
CA LEU A 218 -60.38 27.36 43.88
C LEU A 218 -60.66 28.86 43.73
N ALA A 219 -60.27 29.47 42.60
CA ALA A 219 -60.57 30.87 42.30
C ALA A 219 -62.07 31.10 42.03
N GLN A 220 -62.76 30.12 41.44
CA GLN A 220 -64.21 30.19 41.19
C GLN A 220 -65.08 29.96 42.45
N LYS A 221 -64.54 29.34 43.51
CA LYS A 221 -65.23 29.15 44.80
C LYS A 221 -65.07 30.32 45.78
N LYS A 222 -64.40 31.42 45.39
CA LYS A 222 -64.13 32.61 46.22
C LYS A 222 -64.81 33.89 45.70
N GLN A 223 -65.96 33.77 45.04
CA GLN A 223 -66.87 34.91 44.82
C GLN A 223 -68.14 34.69 45.65
N PRO A 224 -68.59 35.68 46.45
CA PRO A 224 -69.80 35.58 47.27
C PRO A 224 -71.08 35.53 46.43
#